data_AF-A0A7Y5MRX1-F1
#
_entry.id   AF-A0A7Y5MRX1-F1
#
_cell.length_a   1.000
_cell.length_b   1.000
_cell.length_c   1.000
_cell.angle_alpha   90.00
_cell.angle_beta   90.00
_cell.angle_gamma   90.00
#
_symmetry.space_group_name_H-M   'P 1'
#
loop_
_entity.id
_entity.type
_entity.pdbx_description
1 polymer ?
#
loop_
_entity_poly.entity_id
_entity_poly.type
_entity_poly.pdbx_seq_one_letter_code
_entity_poly.pdbx_strand_id
1 'polypeptide(L)'
;MRLLSGLLVLISIFFLSACGGSDTTNTNAPTGSDTTGTPTEMEANQATPRANHDCKIKGKILEGNQFWIKEQEVLVCIVADSTTVDKDLGDSHRIVEAYDTKTCERIFRKALPINVSADFPYYLAEITYNNVNQMVAIRGFNTLYCFNVADKTLSPAMKPNFKTMRFPVDAQTGMIKHLEVWENYLAGFAQDQGVFVFDLSNRAQPKPVLPFAEYKLEENDFASLFLLTSGKGQQAIVPTYDLEKSQFSVNALLEEPTELSRGVMETAKNNRYLVLRPLDSTAPAIGVDMAKRKRVALPADKATAKTQEIVAWMKAQE
;
A
#
# COMPACT_ATOMS: atom_id res chain seq x y z
N MET A 1 1.10 -28.93 -45.13
CA MET A 1 2.53 -28.54 -45.27
C MET A 1 2.95 -28.00 -43.91
N ARG A 2 3.48 -28.74 -42.93
CA ARG A 2 4.69 -29.58 -42.89
C ARG A 2 5.90 -28.96 -43.61
N LEU A 3 6.93 -28.73 -42.79
CA LEU A 3 8.37 -28.63 -43.09
C LEU A 3 8.92 -27.26 -43.54
N LEU A 4 9.71 -26.62 -42.66
CA LEU A 4 11.16 -26.35 -42.80
C LEU A 4 11.62 -25.77 -41.44
N SER A 5 12.37 -26.51 -40.61
CA SER A 5 13.86 -26.59 -40.62
C SER A 5 14.48 -25.18 -40.51
N GLY A 6 15.11 -24.74 -39.42
CA GLY A 6 16.11 -25.42 -38.59
C GLY A 6 17.47 -24.74 -38.83
N LEU A 7 18.28 -24.62 -37.77
CA LEU A 7 19.71 -24.28 -37.76
C LEU A 7 20.10 -22.79 -37.61
N LEU A 8 20.47 -22.37 -36.39
CA LEU A 8 21.86 -21.94 -36.11
C LEU A 8 22.12 -21.86 -34.60
N VAL A 9 23.15 -22.61 -34.23
CA VAL A 9 23.70 -22.86 -32.90
C VAL A 9 25.10 -22.24 -32.89
N LEU A 10 25.54 -21.78 -31.71
CA LEU A 10 26.94 -21.51 -31.29
C LEU A 10 27.66 -20.28 -31.88
N ILE A 11 28.05 -19.37 -30.98
CA ILE A 11 29.34 -18.65 -30.85
C ILE A 11 29.20 -17.75 -29.60
N SER A 12 30.12 -17.57 -28.65
CA SER A 12 31.26 -18.30 -28.14
C SER A 12 31.58 -17.63 -26.80
N ILE A 13 31.88 -18.44 -25.80
CA ILE A 13 32.58 -18.09 -24.56
C ILE A 13 33.98 -17.57 -24.92
N PHE A 14 34.46 -16.51 -24.25
CA PHE A 14 35.83 -16.33 -23.72
C PHE A 14 36.05 -14.85 -23.37
N PHE A 15 36.39 -14.56 -22.11
CA PHE A 15 37.56 -13.74 -21.71
C PHE A 15 37.66 -13.75 -20.17
N LEU A 16 38.45 -14.70 -19.66
CA LEU A 16 39.15 -14.63 -18.37
C LEU A 16 40.62 -14.38 -18.69
N SER A 17 41.22 -13.34 -18.09
CA SER A 17 42.57 -13.37 -17.49
C SER A 17 43.06 -11.95 -17.15
N ALA A 18 43.45 -11.75 -15.89
CA ALA A 18 44.67 -11.04 -15.51
C ALA A 18 45.08 -11.43 -14.08
N CYS A 19 46.30 -11.94 -13.97
CA CYS A 19 47.00 -12.44 -12.78
C CYS A 19 47.88 -11.37 -12.10
N GLY A 20 48.32 -11.67 -10.88
CA GLY A 20 49.54 -11.20 -10.20
C GLY A 20 49.35 -11.30 -8.68
N GLY A 21 49.95 -12.21 -7.90
CA GLY A 21 51.37 -12.61 -7.79
C GLY A 21 52.08 -11.64 -6.80
N SER A 22 52.76 -12.00 -5.71
CA SER A 22 53.48 -13.23 -5.31
C SER A 22 53.83 -13.17 -3.80
N ASP A 23 54.13 -14.33 -3.20
CA ASP A 23 54.63 -14.55 -1.84
C ASP A 23 56.04 -14.00 -1.55
N THR A 24 56.33 -13.72 -0.27
CA THR A 24 57.65 -14.08 0.33
C THR A 24 57.60 -14.17 1.86
N THR A 25 58.15 -15.28 2.35
CA THR A 25 58.36 -15.71 3.74
C THR A 25 59.55 -15.05 4.45
N ASN A 26 59.45 -14.99 5.79
CA ASN A 26 60.39 -15.49 6.82
C ASN A 26 60.99 -14.55 7.88
N THR A 27 60.89 -15.07 9.12
CA THR A 27 61.86 -15.06 10.25
C THR A 27 62.08 -13.79 11.09
N ASN A 28 61.60 -13.81 12.34
CA ASN A 28 62.42 -14.10 13.56
C ASN A 28 61.68 -13.66 14.85
N ALA A 29 61.60 -14.56 15.83
CA ALA A 29 61.46 -14.21 17.26
C ALA A 29 62.88 -13.94 17.82
N PRO A 30 63.10 -13.15 18.91
CA PRO A 30 62.73 -13.59 20.26
C PRO A 30 62.52 -12.52 21.38
N THR A 31 61.91 -12.96 22.50
CA THR A 31 62.17 -12.66 23.94
C THR A 31 62.02 -11.27 24.59
N GLY A 32 61.40 -11.28 25.79
CA GLY A 32 61.55 -10.28 26.90
C GLY A 32 60.21 -9.70 27.39
N SER A 33 59.53 -10.25 28.40
CA SER A 33 59.70 -10.13 29.87
C SER A 33 59.21 -8.80 30.49
N ASP A 34 58.03 -8.92 31.15
CA ASP A 34 57.66 -8.45 32.50
C ASP A 34 56.94 -7.11 32.80
N THR A 35 55.86 -7.27 33.60
CA THR A 35 55.10 -6.33 34.47
C THR A 35 54.42 -5.12 33.80
N THR A 36 53.20 -4.67 34.11
CA THR A 36 52.47 -4.59 35.39
C THR A 36 51.01 -4.17 35.11
N GLY A 37 50.05 -4.67 35.91
CA GLY A 37 48.80 -3.95 36.21
C GLY A 37 47.54 -4.34 35.44
N THR A 38 46.69 -5.18 36.05
CA THR A 38 45.26 -5.23 35.76
C THR A 38 44.58 -4.03 36.42
N PRO A 39 43.64 -3.37 35.73
CA PRO A 39 42.31 -3.26 36.32
C PRO A 39 41.28 -3.92 35.41
N THR A 40 40.50 -4.76 36.05
CA THR A 40 39.36 -5.50 35.55
C THR A 40 38.31 -4.53 35.02
N GLU A 41 38.19 -4.37 33.70
CA GLU A 41 36.96 -3.94 33.05
C GLU A 41 37.10 -4.11 31.54
N MET A 42 36.38 -5.08 31.00
CA MET A 42 35.41 -4.81 29.94
C MET A 42 34.61 -6.09 29.76
N GLU A 43 33.34 -5.97 30.14
CA GLU A 43 32.28 -6.88 29.77
C GLU A 43 32.49 -7.38 28.35
N ALA A 44 32.43 -8.70 28.21
CA ALA A 44 32.46 -9.37 26.93
C ALA A 44 31.51 -8.64 25.98
N ASN A 45 32.07 -8.16 24.86
CA ASN A 45 31.34 -7.84 23.65
C ASN A 45 30.39 -9.01 23.34
N GLN A 46 29.15 -8.94 23.83
CA GLN A 46 28.08 -9.78 23.34
C GLN A 46 27.89 -9.35 21.89
N ALA A 47 28.34 -10.21 20.97
CA ALA A 47 28.03 -10.07 19.57
C ALA A 47 26.52 -9.89 19.46
N THR A 48 26.10 -8.71 19.01
CA THR A 48 24.68 -8.41 18.83
C THR A 48 24.11 -9.52 17.94
N PRO A 49 23.06 -10.24 18.37
CA PRO A 49 22.47 -11.29 17.55
C PRO A 49 22.13 -10.70 16.18
N ARG A 50 22.57 -11.37 15.10
CA ARG A 50 22.11 -11.00 13.75
C ARG A 50 20.60 -11.16 13.72
N ALA A 51 19.89 -10.11 13.32
CA ALA A 51 18.45 -10.15 13.14
C ALA A 51 18.03 -11.35 12.25
N ASN A 52 17.04 -12.12 12.71
CA ASN A 52 16.50 -13.26 11.98
C ASN A 52 14.96 -13.27 12.04
N HIS A 53 14.31 -13.54 10.90
CA HIS A 53 12.87 -13.76 10.80
C HIS A 53 12.33 -15.03 11.47
N ASP A 54 13.20 -15.94 11.93
CA ASP A 54 12.83 -17.26 12.48
C ASP A 54 12.35 -17.21 13.95
N CYS A 55 11.81 -16.07 14.40
CA CYS A 55 11.25 -15.98 15.74
C CYS A 55 10.10 -16.98 15.91
N LYS A 56 10.12 -17.73 17.02
CA LYS A 56 9.07 -18.71 17.32
C LYS A 56 7.76 -18.00 17.69
N ILE A 57 6.88 -17.87 16.72
CA ILE A 57 5.54 -17.31 16.90
C ILE A 57 4.68 -18.33 17.66
N LYS A 58 3.95 -17.87 18.69
CA LYS A 58 2.99 -18.69 19.44
C LYS A 58 1.61 -18.55 18.82
N GLY A 59 0.94 -19.68 18.57
CA GLY A 59 -0.41 -19.71 17.99
C GLY A 59 -0.42 -20.24 16.56
N LYS A 60 -1.59 -20.20 15.93
CA LYS A 60 -1.80 -20.61 14.55
C LYS A 60 -1.75 -19.38 13.64
N ILE A 61 -1.04 -19.51 12.53
CA ILE A 61 -0.87 -18.44 11.54
C ILE A 61 -1.44 -18.91 10.20
N LEU A 62 -2.13 -18.01 9.49
CA LEU A 62 -2.54 -18.26 8.11
C LEU A 62 -1.41 -17.90 7.15
N GLU A 63 -1.45 -18.46 5.96
CA GLU A 63 -0.57 -18.05 4.87
C GLU A 63 -0.71 -16.53 4.60
N GLY A 64 0.41 -15.84 4.39
CA GLY A 64 0.46 -14.39 4.18
C GLY A 64 0.32 -13.53 5.45
N ASN A 65 0.03 -14.10 6.62
CA ASN A 65 -0.15 -13.36 7.87
C ASN A 65 1.12 -13.17 8.70
N GLN A 66 2.27 -13.19 8.05
CA GLN A 66 3.58 -12.89 8.63
C GLN A 66 4.36 -11.99 7.68
N PHE A 67 4.95 -10.92 8.21
CA PHE A 67 5.76 -10.00 7.42
C PHE A 67 6.96 -9.50 8.22
N TRP A 68 8.16 -9.68 7.67
CA TRP A 68 9.41 -9.23 8.27
C TRP A 68 9.85 -7.91 7.63
N ILE A 69 9.95 -6.88 8.45
CA ILE A 69 10.44 -5.56 8.08
C ILE A 69 11.91 -5.50 8.48
N LYS A 70 12.78 -5.84 7.52
CA LYS A 70 14.23 -6.04 7.76
C LYS A 70 14.89 -4.78 8.29
N GLU A 71 14.53 -3.63 7.75
CA GLU A 71 15.15 -2.34 8.03
C GLU A 71 14.87 -1.83 9.45
N GLN A 72 13.79 -2.29 10.07
CA GLN A 72 13.47 -2.00 11.47
C GLN A 72 13.64 -3.21 12.38
N GLU A 73 14.06 -4.35 11.82
CA GLU A 73 14.21 -5.61 12.55
C GLU A 73 12.93 -6.01 13.29
N VAL A 74 11.77 -5.74 12.70
CA VAL A 74 10.45 -6.06 13.27
C VAL A 74 9.76 -7.13 12.46
N LEU A 75 9.25 -8.16 13.12
CA LEU A 75 8.36 -9.17 12.54
C LEU A 75 6.94 -8.90 12.99
N VAL A 76 6.02 -8.66 12.06
CA VAL A 76 4.58 -8.49 12.35
C VAL A 76 3.84 -9.73 11.91
N CYS A 77 2.90 -10.21 12.73
CA CYS A 77 2.06 -11.34 12.38
C CYS A 77 0.64 -11.23 12.93
N ILE A 78 -0.27 -11.99 12.32
CA ILE A 78 -1.64 -12.18 12.79
C ILE A 78 -1.86 -13.65 13.11
N VAL A 79 -2.19 -13.93 14.37
CA VAL A 79 -2.36 -15.30 14.87
C VAL A 79 -3.75 -15.51 15.48
N ALA A 80 -4.09 -16.78 15.66
CA ALA A 80 -5.15 -17.26 16.53
C ALA A 80 -4.55 -18.10 17.67
N ASP A 81 -5.13 -18.00 18.86
CA ASP A 81 -4.86 -18.91 19.97
C ASP A 81 -6.14 -19.17 20.78
N SER A 82 -6.02 -19.91 21.88
CA SER A 82 -7.15 -20.30 22.72
C SER A 82 -7.99 -19.12 23.24
N THR A 83 -7.46 -17.89 23.25
CA THR A 83 -8.21 -16.69 23.67
C THR A 83 -9.12 -16.11 22.59
N THR A 84 -8.93 -16.51 21.33
CA THR A 84 -9.75 -16.07 20.20
C THR A 84 -10.49 -17.19 19.49
N VAL A 85 -10.39 -18.43 19.96
CA VAL A 85 -11.21 -19.54 19.45
C VAL A 85 -12.68 -19.25 19.74
N ASP A 86 -13.47 -19.28 18.68
CA ASP A 86 -14.93 -19.32 18.75
C ASP A 86 -15.39 -20.78 18.85
N LYS A 87 -16.43 -21.01 19.68
CA LYS A 87 -16.91 -22.37 19.96
C LYS A 87 -17.48 -23.06 18.71
N ASP A 88 -18.17 -22.30 17.87
CA ASP A 88 -18.92 -22.84 16.74
C ASP A 88 -18.17 -22.63 15.41
N LEU A 89 -17.32 -21.59 15.34
CA LEU A 89 -16.61 -21.19 14.12
C LEU A 89 -15.10 -21.50 14.13
N GLY A 90 -14.54 -21.93 15.27
CA GLY A 90 -13.15 -22.35 15.36
C GLY A 90 -12.15 -21.19 15.55
N ASP A 91 -10.96 -21.31 14.97
CA ASP A 91 -9.86 -20.36 15.20
C ASP A 91 -10.17 -18.98 14.59
N SER A 92 -10.25 -17.94 15.43
CA SER A 92 -10.37 -16.55 14.94
C SER A 92 -9.00 -15.86 14.89
N HIS A 93 -8.47 -15.66 13.68
CA HIS A 93 -7.19 -15.00 13.45
C HIS A 93 -7.32 -13.48 13.53
N ARG A 94 -7.23 -12.96 14.77
CA ARG A 94 -7.43 -11.54 15.08
C ARG A 94 -6.44 -10.99 16.10
N ILE A 95 -5.40 -11.76 16.46
CA ILE A 95 -4.37 -11.30 17.39
C ILE A 95 -3.21 -10.76 16.57
N VAL A 96 -3.02 -9.45 16.59
CA VAL A 96 -1.87 -8.79 15.98
C VAL A 96 -0.72 -8.85 16.99
N GLU A 97 0.43 -9.35 16.55
CA GLU A 97 1.66 -9.34 17.32
C GLU A 97 2.78 -8.69 16.51
N ALA A 98 3.74 -8.09 17.23
CA ALA A 98 5.01 -7.70 16.66
C ALA A 98 6.16 -8.17 17.55
N TYR A 99 7.25 -8.58 16.93
CA TYR A 99 8.45 -9.11 17.59
C TYR A 99 9.67 -8.33 17.16
N ASP A 100 10.59 -8.10 18.10
CA ASP A 100 11.95 -7.69 17.79
C ASP A 100 12.72 -8.91 17.25
N THR A 101 13.28 -8.81 16.05
CA THR A 101 13.95 -9.95 15.39
C THR A 101 15.39 -10.19 15.83
N LYS A 102 15.96 -9.32 16.67
CA LYS A 102 17.25 -9.55 17.33
C LYS A 102 17.08 -10.41 18.58
N THR A 103 16.05 -10.15 19.37
CA THR A 103 15.81 -10.85 20.65
C THR A 103 14.71 -11.91 20.58
N CYS A 104 13.89 -11.87 19.53
CA CYS A 104 12.63 -12.61 19.41
C CYS A 104 11.65 -12.35 20.56
N GLU A 105 11.81 -11.23 21.26
CA GLU A 105 10.83 -10.78 22.25
C GLU A 105 9.65 -10.12 21.58
N ARG A 106 8.46 -10.40 22.10
CA ARG A 106 7.23 -9.79 21.63
C ARG A 106 7.13 -8.35 22.15
N ILE A 107 7.18 -7.39 21.24
CA ILE A 107 7.14 -5.96 21.52
C ILE A 107 5.74 -5.36 21.43
N PHE A 108 4.80 -6.06 20.78
CA PHE A 108 3.40 -5.65 20.67
C PHE A 108 2.48 -6.86 20.66
N ARG A 109 1.31 -6.73 21.28
CA ARG A 109 0.21 -7.69 21.18
C ARG A 109 -1.13 -7.01 21.38
N LYS A 110 -2.07 -7.24 20.47
CA LYS A 110 -3.45 -6.80 20.63
C LYS A 110 -4.42 -7.73 19.93
N ALA A 111 -5.48 -8.14 20.63
CA ALA A 111 -6.61 -8.80 20.00
C ALA A 111 -7.54 -7.74 19.38
N LEU A 112 -7.75 -7.83 18.08
CA LEU A 112 -8.73 -7.02 17.35
C LEU A 112 -10.15 -7.52 17.66
N PRO A 113 -11.17 -6.66 17.55
CA PRO A 113 -12.56 -7.09 17.66
C PRO A 113 -12.91 -8.06 16.54
N ILE A 114 -13.89 -8.93 16.78
CA ILE A 114 -14.55 -9.68 15.70
C ILE A 114 -15.08 -8.66 14.71
N ASN A 115 -14.71 -8.78 13.43
CA ASN A 115 -15.08 -7.76 12.46
C ASN A 115 -16.55 -7.87 12.04
N VAL A 116 -16.92 -8.99 11.41
CA VAL A 116 -18.29 -9.32 11.02
C VAL A 116 -18.71 -10.68 11.56
N SER A 117 -17.79 -11.64 11.55
CA SER A 117 -17.94 -12.95 12.18
C SER A 117 -16.55 -13.53 12.49
N ALA A 118 -16.46 -14.50 13.40
CA ALA A 118 -15.19 -15.02 13.92
C ALA A 118 -14.41 -15.83 12.88
N ASP A 119 -15.10 -16.39 11.88
CA ASP A 119 -14.58 -17.13 10.73
C ASP A 119 -14.03 -16.22 9.60
N PHE A 120 -14.22 -14.90 9.67
CA PHE A 120 -13.56 -13.94 8.79
C PHE A 120 -12.29 -13.41 9.46
N PRO A 121 -11.11 -13.95 9.12
CA PRO A 121 -9.86 -13.54 9.73
C PRO A 121 -9.44 -12.14 9.28
N TYR A 122 -8.53 -11.54 10.05
CA TYR A 122 -7.76 -10.40 9.57
C TYR A 122 -6.56 -10.88 8.77
N TYR A 123 -6.14 -10.08 7.80
CA TYR A 123 -4.96 -10.30 6.98
C TYR A 123 -3.98 -9.14 7.04
N LEU A 124 -2.68 -9.45 6.97
CA LEU A 124 -1.71 -8.45 6.54
C LEU A 124 -1.98 -8.16 5.06
N ALA A 125 -2.08 -6.88 4.70
CA ALA A 125 -2.31 -6.51 3.31
C ALA A 125 -1.00 -6.59 2.53
N GLU A 126 -1.03 -7.10 1.28
CA GLU A 126 0.17 -7.39 0.47
C GLU A 126 1.17 -6.24 0.39
N ILE A 127 0.67 -5.00 0.38
CA ILE A 127 1.44 -3.74 0.49
C ILE A 127 1.96 -3.46 1.91
N THR A 128 2.43 -4.50 2.59
CA THR A 128 2.60 -4.54 4.05
C THR A 128 3.58 -3.48 4.57
N TYR A 129 4.39 -2.83 3.73
CA TYR A 129 5.34 -1.85 4.20
C TYR A 129 5.67 -0.78 3.16
N ASN A 130 5.33 0.46 3.48
CA ASN A 130 5.83 1.64 2.79
C ASN A 130 6.97 2.25 3.64
N ASN A 131 8.21 2.22 3.13
CA ASN A 131 9.39 2.83 3.74
C ASN A 131 9.19 4.30 4.17
N VAL A 132 8.37 5.05 3.45
CA VAL A 132 8.06 6.46 3.75
C VAL A 132 7.18 6.58 5.00
N ASN A 133 6.22 5.68 5.15
CA ASN A 133 5.21 5.75 6.21
C ASN A 133 5.49 4.83 7.41
N GLN A 134 6.34 3.82 7.25
CA GLN A 134 6.68 2.82 8.27
C GLN A 134 5.44 2.17 8.91
N MET A 135 4.45 1.85 8.08
CA MET A 135 3.19 1.25 8.53
C MET A 135 2.91 -0.07 7.82
N VAL A 136 2.29 -0.96 8.59
CA VAL A 136 1.73 -2.23 8.14
C VAL A 136 0.22 -2.15 8.14
N ALA A 137 -0.38 -2.27 6.95
CA ALA A 137 -1.84 -2.30 6.82
C ALA A 137 -2.39 -3.70 7.17
N ILE A 138 -3.43 -3.70 8.00
CA ILE A 138 -4.15 -4.89 8.46
C ILE A 138 -5.59 -4.76 7.98
N ARG A 139 -6.05 -5.72 7.17
CA ARG A 139 -7.40 -5.74 6.61
C ARG A 139 -8.26 -6.81 7.27
N GLY A 140 -9.40 -6.41 7.81
CA GLY A 140 -10.50 -7.30 8.10
C GLY A 140 -11.47 -7.36 6.92
N PHE A 141 -12.68 -7.88 7.17
CA PHE A 141 -13.78 -7.86 6.21
C PHE A 141 -14.11 -6.43 5.74
N ASN A 142 -14.51 -5.51 6.63
CA ASN A 142 -14.86 -4.12 6.29
C ASN A 142 -14.18 -3.08 7.19
N THR A 143 -13.19 -3.50 7.97
CA THR A 143 -12.46 -2.65 8.90
C THR A 143 -10.96 -2.81 8.67
N LEU A 144 -10.23 -1.70 8.77
CA LEU A 144 -8.80 -1.62 8.58
C LEU A 144 -8.11 -1.09 9.83
N TYR A 145 -6.85 -1.46 9.99
CA TYR A 145 -5.94 -0.87 10.94
C TYR A 145 -4.59 -0.64 10.26
N CYS A 146 -3.82 0.34 10.73
CA CYS A 146 -2.42 0.50 10.40
C CYS A 146 -1.60 0.30 11.67
N PHE A 147 -0.66 -0.64 11.65
CA PHE A 147 0.35 -0.77 12.69
C PHE A 147 1.56 0.10 12.32
N ASN A 148 1.83 1.12 13.12
CA ASN A 148 3.01 1.96 12.99
C ASN A 148 4.20 1.25 13.64
N VAL A 149 5.17 0.89 12.81
CA VAL A 149 6.33 0.07 13.18
C VAL A 149 7.27 0.86 14.10
N ALA A 150 7.46 2.15 13.83
CA ALA A 150 8.35 3.01 14.59
C ALA A 150 7.81 3.26 16.01
N ASP A 151 6.54 3.63 16.09
CA ASP A 151 5.90 3.97 17.36
C ASP A 151 5.37 2.74 18.12
N LYS A 152 5.36 1.57 17.46
CA LYS A 152 4.80 0.31 17.99
C LYS A 152 3.35 0.47 18.43
N THR A 153 2.59 1.25 17.68
CA THR A 153 1.18 1.57 17.96
C THR A 153 0.27 1.13 16.83
N LEU A 154 -0.96 0.78 17.18
CA LEU A 154 -2.00 0.47 16.22
C LEU A 154 -2.94 1.67 16.09
N SER A 155 -3.25 2.06 14.86
CA SER A 155 -4.24 3.09 14.58
C SER A 155 -5.62 2.74 15.17
N PRO A 156 -6.52 3.73 15.31
CA PRO A 156 -7.95 3.46 15.45
C PRO A 156 -8.47 2.62 14.28
N ALA A 157 -9.62 1.97 14.50
CA ALA A 157 -10.33 1.27 13.46
C ALA A 157 -10.77 2.23 12.35
N MET A 158 -10.45 1.90 11.11
CA MET A 158 -10.84 2.65 9.92
C MET A 158 -11.88 1.86 9.14
N LYS A 159 -12.94 2.51 8.68
CA LYS A 159 -13.97 1.88 7.84
C LYS A 159 -14.11 2.65 6.52
N PRO A 160 -14.16 1.95 5.37
CA PRO A 160 -14.39 2.59 4.08
C PRO A 160 -15.56 3.57 4.14
N ASN A 161 -15.39 4.73 3.51
CA ASN A 161 -16.40 5.77 3.45
C ASN A 161 -16.59 6.21 2.01
N PHE A 162 -17.84 6.46 1.63
CA PHE A 162 -18.25 6.72 0.25
C PHE A 162 -19.12 7.97 0.20
N LYS A 163 -19.10 8.68 -0.93
CA LYS A 163 -19.87 9.94 -1.05
C LYS A 163 -21.36 9.68 -1.24
N THR A 164 -21.72 8.61 -1.92
CA THR A 164 -23.10 8.13 -2.05
C THR A 164 -23.32 6.86 -1.23
N MET A 165 -24.57 6.62 -0.83
CA MET A 165 -24.95 5.44 -0.04
C MET A 165 -24.67 4.16 -0.85
N ARG A 166 -24.22 3.10 -0.17
CA ARG A 166 -24.02 1.76 -0.72
C ARG A 166 -25.00 0.81 -0.08
N PHE A 167 -25.63 -0.04 -0.89
CA PHE A 167 -26.55 -1.06 -0.40
C PHE A 167 -25.85 -2.41 -0.41
N PRO A 168 -26.03 -3.23 0.64
CA PRO A 168 -25.55 -4.61 0.63
C PRO A 168 -26.29 -5.41 -0.44
N VAL A 169 -25.54 -6.16 -1.24
CA VAL A 169 -26.06 -7.06 -2.28
C VAL A 169 -26.11 -8.48 -1.73
N ASP A 170 -25.01 -8.89 -1.09
CA ASP A 170 -24.84 -10.21 -0.51
C ASP A 170 -23.96 -10.17 0.76
N ALA A 171 -23.60 -11.34 1.26
CA ALA A 171 -22.76 -11.49 2.45
C ALA A 171 -21.29 -11.10 2.24
N GLN A 172 -20.86 -10.84 1.01
CA GLN A 172 -19.51 -10.41 0.64
C GLN A 172 -19.43 -8.89 0.37
N THR A 173 -20.55 -8.21 0.20
CA THR A 173 -20.58 -6.76 0.02
C THR A 173 -19.86 -6.04 1.15
N GLY A 174 -18.93 -5.15 0.77
CA GLY A 174 -18.08 -4.40 1.68
C GLY A 174 -16.80 -5.12 2.10
N MET A 175 -16.60 -6.37 1.64
CA MET A 175 -15.34 -7.08 1.84
C MET A 175 -14.19 -6.34 1.16
N ILE A 176 -13.15 -6.00 1.92
CA ILE A 176 -11.97 -5.31 1.42
C ILE A 176 -11.09 -6.32 0.67
N LYS A 177 -11.03 -6.16 -0.65
CA LYS A 177 -10.28 -7.06 -1.54
C LYS A 177 -8.84 -6.64 -1.72
N HIS A 178 -8.59 -5.33 -1.69
CA HIS A 178 -7.26 -4.80 -1.99
C HIS A 178 -7.00 -3.50 -1.24
N LEU A 179 -5.73 -3.27 -0.94
CA LEU A 179 -5.19 -2.01 -0.43
C LEU A 179 -3.92 -1.67 -1.20
N GLU A 180 -3.74 -0.39 -1.53
CA GLU A 180 -2.57 0.15 -2.19
C GLU A 180 -2.14 1.42 -1.46
N VAL A 181 -0.84 1.58 -1.20
CA VAL A 181 -0.32 2.83 -0.63
C VAL A 181 0.21 3.69 -1.76
N TRP A 182 -0.30 4.92 -1.82
CA TRP A 182 0.13 5.92 -2.79
C TRP A 182 0.49 7.20 -2.03
N GLU A 183 1.77 7.56 -2.05
CA GLU A 183 2.32 8.63 -1.21
C GLU A 183 1.93 8.48 0.28
N ASN A 184 1.19 9.44 0.82
CA ASN A 184 0.65 9.46 2.18
C ASN A 184 -0.80 9.00 2.25
N TYR A 185 -1.27 8.23 1.27
CA TYR A 185 -2.65 7.75 1.21
C TYR A 185 -2.70 6.23 1.16
N LEU A 186 -3.71 5.66 1.82
CA LEU A 186 -4.10 4.26 1.69
C LEU A 186 -5.37 4.20 0.85
N ALA A 187 -5.22 3.81 -0.41
CA ALA A 187 -6.34 3.53 -1.30
C ALA A 187 -6.73 2.05 -1.18
N GLY A 188 -7.99 1.73 -1.45
CA GLY A 188 -8.44 0.34 -1.43
C GLY A 188 -9.74 0.14 -2.17
N PHE A 189 -10.11 -1.12 -2.33
CA PHE A 189 -11.36 -1.53 -2.98
C PHE A 189 -12.17 -2.43 -2.05
N ALA A 190 -13.44 -2.07 -1.86
CA ALA A 190 -14.43 -2.88 -1.16
C ALA A 190 -15.44 -3.45 -2.17
N GLN A 191 -15.66 -4.76 -2.13
CA GLN A 191 -16.56 -5.48 -3.04
C GLN A 191 -17.96 -4.83 -3.02
N ASP A 192 -18.53 -4.59 -4.21
CA ASP A 192 -19.84 -3.94 -4.46
C ASP A 192 -19.98 -2.51 -3.93
N GLN A 193 -18.93 -1.93 -3.35
CA GLN A 193 -18.94 -0.59 -2.78
C GLN A 193 -17.97 0.35 -3.50
N GLY A 194 -16.94 -0.20 -4.13
CA GLY A 194 -15.98 0.55 -4.92
C GLY A 194 -14.76 1.01 -4.14
N VAL A 195 -14.13 2.07 -4.65
CA VAL A 195 -12.86 2.57 -4.13
C VAL A 195 -13.06 3.49 -2.94
N PHE A 196 -12.21 3.35 -1.93
CA PHE A 196 -12.08 4.26 -0.80
C PHE A 196 -10.63 4.72 -0.62
N VAL A 197 -10.43 5.86 0.05
CA VAL A 197 -9.09 6.40 0.34
C VAL A 197 -9.03 6.92 1.77
N PHE A 198 -7.91 6.69 2.46
CA PHE A 198 -7.55 7.33 3.72
C PHE A 198 -6.30 8.18 3.57
N ASP A 199 -6.29 9.35 4.20
CA ASP A 199 -5.12 10.19 4.42
C ASP A 199 -4.36 9.68 5.65
N LEU A 200 -3.09 9.36 5.46
CA LEU A 200 -2.16 8.82 6.46
C LEU A 200 -1.19 9.87 7.01
N SER A 201 -1.32 11.14 6.61
CA SER A 201 -0.44 12.24 7.04
C SER A 201 -0.40 12.38 8.57
N ASN A 202 -1.52 12.09 9.25
CA ASN A 202 -1.55 11.85 10.69
C ASN A 202 -1.67 10.35 10.98
N ARG A 203 -0.53 9.69 11.20
CA ARG A 203 -0.44 8.23 11.41
C ARG A 203 -1.21 7.73 12.63
N ALA A 204 -1.33 8.56 13.68
CA ALA A 204 -2.07 8.21 14.88
C ALA A 204 -3.59 8.26 14.66
N GLN A 205 -4.05 9.03 13.67
CA GLN A 205 -5.47 9.17 13.38
C GLN A 205 -5.69 9.37 11.86
N PRO A 206 -5.56 8.29 11.06
CA PRO A 206 -5.87 8.35 9.65
C PRO A 206 -7.31 8.81 9.41
N LYS A 207 -7.54 9.56 8.34
CA LYS A 207 -8.85 10.16 8.04
C LYS A 207 -9.38 9.67 6.69
N PRO A 208 -10.67 9.33 6.58
CA PRO A 208 -11.24 9.02 5.28
C PRO A 208 -11.22 10.26 4.38
N VAL A 209 -10.83 10.07 3.13
CA VAL A 209 -10.94 11.07 2.07
C VAL A 209 -12.19 10.74 1.27
N LEU A 210 -13.17 11.63 1.27
CA LEU A 210 -14.34 11.44 0.42
C LEU A 210 -13.99 11.73 -1.04
N PRO A 211 -14.55 10.98 -2.00
CA PRO A 211 -14.41 11.30 -3.40
C PRO A 211 -14.83 12.74 -3.69
N PHE A 212 -14.05 13.42 -4.52
CA PHE A 212 -14.43 14.71 -5.07
C PHE A 212 -15.68 14.59 -5.95
N ALA A 213 -15.76 13.53 -6.75
CA ALA A 213 -16.92 13.19 -7.56
C ALA A 213 -17.10 11.67 -7.65
N GLU A 214 -18.34 11.24 -7.88
CA GLU A 214 -18.68 9.84 -8.15
C GLU A 214 -19.61 9.76 -9.36
N TYR A 215 -19.43 8.71 -10.16
CA TYR A 215 -20.30 8.34 -11.26
C TYR A 215 -20.66 6.86 -11.14
N LYS A 216 -21.95 6.54 -11.14
CA LYS A 216 -22.45 5.17 -11.13
C LYS A 216 -22.34 4.61 -12.56
N LEU A 217 -21.50 3.61 -12.73
CA LEU A 217 -21.30 2.91 -14.00
C LEU A 217 -22.43 1.90 -14.22
N GLU A 218 -22.61 1.03 -13.24
CA GLU A 218 -23.60 -0.04 -13.23
C GLU A 218 -24.18 -0.20 -11.82
N GLU A 219 -25.00 -1.23 -11.61
CA GLU A 219 -25.40 -1.60 -10.26
C GLU A 219 -24.17 -2.01 -9.45
N ASN A 220 -23.91 -1.30 -8.35
CA ASN A 220 -22.79 -1.56 -7.45
C ASN A 220 -21.37 -1.36 -8.04
N ASP A 221 -21.26 -0.70 -9.20
CA ASP A 221 -19.99 -0.18 -9.72
C ASP A 221 -20.00 1.36 -9.80
N PHE A 222 -18.95 1.95 -9.24
CA PHE A 222 -18.80 3.39 -9.08
C PHE A 222 -17.39 3.82 -9.49
N ALA A 223 -17.30 4.77 -10.41
CA ALA A 223 -16.07 5.52 -10.64
C ALA A 223 -15.98 6.66 -9.63
N SER A 224 -14.95 6.64 -8.78
CA SER A 224 -14.70 7.66 -7.76
C SER A 224 -13.46 8.46 -8.11
N LEU A 225 -13.61 9.77 -8.27
CA LEU A 225 -12.50 10.69 -8.47
C LEU A 225 -12.09 11.26 -7.13
N PHE A 226 -10.81 11.19 -6.79
CA PHE A 226 -10.23 11.83 -5.62
C PHE A 226 -9.28 12.94 -6.04
N LEU A 227 -9.26 14.03 -5.26
CA LEU A 227 -8.25 15.07 -5.36
C LEU A 227 -7.36 14.96 -4.13
N LEU A 228 -6.18 14.40 -4.30
CA LEU A 228 -5.25 14.13 -3.21
C LEU A 228 -4.14 15.17 -3.23
N THR A 229 -3.78 15.74 -2.08
CA THR A 229 -2.63 16.63 -1.97
C THR A 229 -1.36 15.86 -2.27
N SER A 230 -0.56 16.34 -3.23
CA SER A 230 0.74 15.80 -3.61
C SER A 230 1.67 16.97 -3.93
N GLY A 231 2.84 17.01 -3.27
CA GLY A 231 3.76 18.14 -3.36
C GLY A 231 3.09 19.47 -3.00
N LYS A 232 3.12 20.44 -3.92
CA LYS A 232 2.50 21.77 -3.75
C LYS A 232 1.07 21.86 -4.30
N GLY A 233 0.58 20.80 -4.94
CA GLY A 233 -0.71 20.81 -5.65
C GLY A 233 -1.62 19.67 -5.26
N GLN A 234 -2.59 19.39 -6.13
CA GLN A 234 -3.42 18.19 -6.05
C GLN A 234 -3.12 17.27 -7.23
N GLN A 235 -3.10 15.97 -6.98
CA GLN A 235 -3.19 14.94 -8.01
C GLN A 235 -4.63 14.44 -8.08
N ALA A 236 -5.20 14.44 -9.28
CA ALA A 236 -6.50 13.83 -9.53
C ALA A 236 -6.29 12.35 -9.86
N ILE A 237 -7.00 11.46 -9.17
CA ILE A 237 -6.94 10.02 -9.40
C ILE A 237 -8.34 9.44 -9.60
N VAL A 238 -8.47 8.43 -10.45
CA VAL A 238 -9.71 7.64 -10.60
C VAL A 238 -9.35 6.16 -10.51
N PRO A 239 -9.19 5.62 -9.29
CA PRO A 239 -8.68 4.28 -9.15
C PRO A 239 -9.64 3.22 -9.67
N THR A 240 -9.09 2.06 -10.00
CA THR A 240 -9.81 0.91 -10.53
C THR A 240 -9.34 -0.36 -9.89
N TYR A 241 -10.26 -1.31 -9.79
CA TYR A 241 -9.94 -2.69 -9.46
C TYR A 241 -10.42 -3.60 -10.60
N ASP A 242 -9.51 -4.34 -11.19
CA ASP A 242 -9.79 -5.41 -12.15
C ASP A 242 -10.01 -6.69 -11.33
N LEU A 243 -11.27 -7.11 -11.19
CA LEU A 243 -11.66 -8.29 -10.41
C LEU A 243 -11.06 -9.59 -10.99
N GLU A 244 -10.95 -9.69 -12.32
CA GLU A 244 -10.44 -10.88 -12.99
C GLU A 244 -8.94 -11.05 -12.75
N LYS A 245 -8.20 -9.95 -12.74
CA LYS A 245 -6.73 -9.95 -12.51
C LYS A 245 -6.34 -9.71 -11.07
N SER A 246 -7.31 -9.44 -10.19
CA SER A 246 -7.07 -8.99 -8.82
C SER A 246 -6.13 -7.79 -8.73
N GLN A 247 -6.17 -6.90 -9.73
CA GLN A 247 -5.23 -5.81 -9.89
C GLN A 247 -5.87 -4.46 -9.56
N PHE A 248 -5.26 -3.73 -8.63
CA PHE A 248 -5.64 -2.35 -8.34
C PHE A 248 -4.73 -1.38 -9.09
N SER A 249 -5.30 -0.28 -9.58
CA SER A 249 -4.56 0.81 -10.20
C SER A 249 -5.09 2.14 -9.70
N VAL A 250 -4.19 3.03 -9.27
CA VAL A 250 -4.55 4.36 -8.76
C VAL A 250 -5.01 5.30 -9.89
N ASN A 251 -4.45 5.15 -11.11
CA ASN A 251 -4.75 5.96 -12.29
C ASN A 251 -4.68 7.49 -12.04
N ALA A 252 -3.46 8.02 -11.96
CA ALA A 252 -3.23 9.46 -11.96
C ALA A 252 -3.67 10.11 -13.28
N LEU A 253 -4.38 11.24 -13.19
CA LEU A 253 -4.96 11.94 -14.33
C LEU A 253 -4.16 13.19 -14.75
N LEU A 254 -3.43 13.80 -13.81
CA LEU A 254 -2.60 14.97 -14.10
C LEU A 254 -1.17 14.52 -14.33
N GLU A 255 -0.52 15.14 -15.31
CA GLU A 255 0.90 14.93 -15.59
C GLU A 255 1.76 15.33 -14.39
N GLU A 256 1.39 16.43 -13.73
CA GLU A 256 2.02 16.91 -12.50
C GLU A 256 0.96 17.40 -11.50
N PRO A 257 1.21 17.32 -10.18
CA PRO A 257 0.32 17.88 -9.18
C PRO A 257 0.06 19.37 -9.43
N THR A 258 -1.21 19.76 -9.52
CA THR A 258 -1.64 21.10 -9.93
C THR A 258 -2.58 21.70 -8.89
N GLU A 259 -2.47 22.99 -8.59
CA GLU A 259 -3.47 23.67 -7.74
C GLU A 259 -4.77 23.86 -8.52
N LEU A 260 -5.87 23.30 -8.01
CA LEU A 260 -7.18 23.31 -8.65
C LEU A 260 -8.16 24.24 -7.93
N SER A 261 -8.96 24.97 -8.70
CA SER A 261 -10.10 25.74 -8.18
C SER A 261 -11.20 24.79 -7.69
N ARG A 262 -11.56 24.92 -6.41
CA ARG A 262 -12.58 24.07 -5.74
C ARG A 262 -14.00 24.64 -5.82
N GLY A 263 -14.16 25.86 -6.34
CA GLY A 263 -15.34 26.71 -6.10
C GLY A 263 -16.64 26.36 -6.83
N VAL A 264 -16.74 25.29 -7.62
CA VAL A 264 -17.91 25.09 -8.52
C VAL A 264 -18.52 23.67 -8.50
N MET A 265 -18.03 22.71 -7.70
CA MET A 265 -18.27 21.28 -8.02
C MET A 265 -19.11 20.45 -7.03
N GLU A 266 -19.73 21.04 -6.01
CA GLU A 266 -20.63 20.30 -5.09
C GLU A 266 -21.86 19.69 -5.79
N THR A 267 -22.25 20.23 -6.95
CA THR A 267 -23.41 19.76 -7.73
C THR A 267 -23.11 18.57 -8.65
N ALA A 268 -21.85 18.12 -8.76
CA ALA A 268 -21.46 17.05 -9.68
C ALA A 268 -21.78 15.63 -9.17
N LYS A 269 -22.94 15.44 -8.53
CA LYS A 269 -23.41 14.10 -8.18
C LYS A 269 -23.77 13.35 -9.47
N ASN A 270 -23.12 12.21 -9.69
CA ASN A 270 -23.38 11.33 -10.83
C ASN A 270 -23.13 11.94 -12.22
N ASN A 271 -22.16 12.85 -12.34
CA ASN A 271 -21.75 13.38 -13.65
C ASN A 271 -20.63 12.52 -14.25
N ARG A 272 -20.88 12.00 -15.46
CA ARG A 272 -19.86 11.28 -16.22
C ARG A 272 -18.68 12.17 -16.62
N TYR A 273 -18.97 13.39 -17.07
CA TYR A 273 -17.97 14.32 -17.56
C TYR A 273 -17.67 15.40 -16.54
N LEU A 274 -16.41 15.54 -16.17
CA LEU A 274 -15.94 16.53 -15.22
C LEU A 274 -14.93 17.46 -15.89
N VAL A 275 -14.88 18.69 -15.41
CA VAL A 275 -13.90 19.70 -15.84
C VAL A 275 -13.19 20.20 -14.59
N LEU A 276 -11.90 19.88 -14.47
CA LEU A 276 -11.03 20.41 -13.43
C LEU A 276 -10.37 21.67 -13.97
N ARG A 277 -10.38 22.75 -13.17
CA ARG A 277 -9.73 24.01 -13.54
C ARG A 277 -8.55 24.28 -12.62
N PRO A 278 -7.36 24.55 -13.17
CA PRO A 278 -6.27 25.10 -12.39
C PRO A 278 -6.67 26.43 -11.73
N LEU A 279 -5.99 26.77 -10.64
CA LEU A 279 -6.15 28.05 -9.96
C LEU A 279 -5.63 29.20 -10.83
N ASP A 280 -4.56 28.96 -11.59
CA ASP A 280 -4.15 29.82 -12.69
C ASP A 280 -5.21 29.83 -13.79
N SER A 281 -5.95 30.93 -13.90
CA SER A 281 -7.02 31.12 -14.88
C SER A 281 -6.56 31.08 -16.34
N THR A 282 -5.25 31.19 -16.60
CA THR A 282 -4.67 31.12 -17.94
C THR A 282 -4.34 29.68 -18.35
N ALA A 283 -4.22 28.77 -17.39
CA ALA A 283 -3.91 27.39 -17.65
C ALA A 283 -5.13 26.65 -18.24
N PRO A 284 -4.91 25.71 -19.18
CA PRO A 284 -5.99 24.97 -19.82
C PRO A 284 -6.78 24.13 -18.80
N ALA A 285 -8.10 24.07 -18.97
CA ALA A 285 -8.93 23.15 -18.22
C ALA A 285 -8.60 21.69 -18.57
N ILE A 286 -8.88 20.80 -17.62
CA ILE A 286 -8.66 19.36 -17.75
C ILE A 286 -10.02 18.67 -17.79
N GLY A 287 -10.34 18.04 -18.92
CA GLY A 287 -11.53 17.20 -19.06
C GLY A 287 -11.29 15.80 -18.50
N VAL A 288 -12.30 15.21 -17.87
CA VAL A 288 -12.27 13.84 -17.35
C VAL A 288 -13.53 13.11 -17.78
N ASP A 289 -13.38 11.91 -18.33
CA ASP A 289 -14.48 10.96 -18.56
C ASP A 289 -14.42 9.92 -17.43
N MET A 290 -15.37 10.00 -16.50
CA MET A 290 -15.48 9.11 -15.35
C MET A 290 -15.82 7.68 -15.75
N ALA A 291 -16.52 7.46 -16.87
CA ALA A 291 -16.83 6.11 -17.31
C ALA A 291 -15.59 5.40 -17.86
N LYS A 292 -14.78 6.14 -18.63
CA LYS A 292 -13.49 5.66 -19.14
C LYS A 292 -12.36 5.77 -18.11
N ARG A 293 -12.60 6.46 -16.98
CA ARG A 293 -11.67 6.71 -15.87
C ARG A 293 -10.35 7.34 -16.34
N LYS A 294 -10.44 8.27 -17.29
CA LYS A 294 -9.28 8.87 -17.99
C LYS A 294 -9.46 10.36 -18.25
N ARG A 295 -8.33 11.04 -18.42
CA ARG A 295 -8.27 12.41 -18.95
C ARG A 295 -8.75 12.43 -20.41
N VAL A 296 -9.53 13.46 -20.75
CA VAL A 296 -9.95 13.75 -22.12
C VAL A 296 -9.02 14.79 -22.71
N ALA A 297 -8.49 14.52 -23.90
CA ALA A 297 -7.69 15.47 -24.65
C ALA A 297 -8.60 16.58 -25.20
N LEU A 298 -8.55 17.76 -24.57
CA LEU A 298 -9.31 18.92 -25.01
C LEU A 298 -8.52 19.69 -26.10
N PRO A 299 -9.13 20.02 -27.24
CA PRO A 299 -8.56 20.97 -28.19
C PRO A 299 -8.25 22.30 -27.52
N ALA A 300 -7.24 23.03 -28.02
CA ALA A 300 -6.76 24.27 -27.42
C ALA A 300 -7.87 25.34 -27.26
N ASP A 301 -8.77 25.45 -28.25
CA ASP A 301 -9.91 26.38 -28.22
C ASP A 301 -10.98 25.97 -27.20
N LYS A 302 -11.10 24.67 -26.90
CA LYS A 302 -12.04 24.15 -25.89
C LYS A 302 -11.45 24.21 -24.49
N ALA A 303 -10.15 24.01 -24.33
CA ALA A 303 -9.52 23.98 -23.02
C ALA A 303 -9.67 25.31 -22.24
N THR A 304 -9.86 26.44 -22.92
CA THR A 304 -10.10 27.76 -22.31
C THR A 304 -11.58 28.16 -22.25
N ALA A 305 -12.47 27.38 -22.88
CA ALA A 305 -13.91 27.65 -22.94
C ALA A 305 -14.60 27.50 -21.57
N LYS A 306 -15.87 27.90 -21.48
CA LYS A 306 -16.68 27.73 -20.27
C LYS A 306 -16.97 26.25 -20.00
N THR A 307 -17.13 25.88 -18.73
CA THR A 307 -17.32 24.47 -18.31
C THR A 307 -18.48 23.77 -19.04
N GLN A 308 -19.61 24.46 -19.26
CA GLN A 308 -20.75 23.90 -19.98
C GLN A 308 -20.43 23.57 -21.44
N GLU A 309 -19.66 24.43 -22.12
CA GLU A 309 -19.24 24.24 -23.51
C GLU A 309 -18.28 23.06 -23.63
N ILE A 310 -17.34 22.93 -22.68
CA ILE A 310 -16.41 21.79 -22.62
C ILE A 310 -17.20 20.49 -22.41
N VAL A 311 -18.14 20.47 -21.47
CA VAL A 311 -18.97 19.27 -21.20
C VAL A 311 -19.82 18.92 -22.41
N ALA A 312 -20.44 19.90 -23.08
CA ALA A 312 -21.21 19.66 -24.29
C ALA A 312 -20.34 19.10 -25.42
N TRP A 313 -19.13 19.63 -25.60
CA TRP A 313 -18.17 19.12 -26.56
C TRP A 313 -17.76 17.67 -26.25
N MET A 314 -17.41 17.35 -25.00
CA MET A 314 -17.04 15.99 -24.60
C MET A 314 -18.16 14.98 -24.87
N LYS A 315 -19.42 15.36 -24.63
CA LYS A 315 -20.60 14.53 -24.95
C LYS A 315 -20.79 14.30 -26.46
N ALA A 316 -20.34 15.22 -27.30
CA ALA A 316 -20.45 15.11 -28.76
C ALA A 316 -19.31 14.30 -29.40
N GLN A 317 -18.29 13.88 -28.62
CA GLN A 317 -17.20 13.02 -29.09
C GLN A 317 -17.47 11.52 -28.87
N GLU A 318 -18.67 11.16 -28.43
CA GLU A 318 -19.13 9.78 -28.30
C GLU A 318 -19.70 9.24 -29.61
#